data_AF-A0A522DV64-F1
#
_entry.id   AF-A0A522DV64-F1
#
_cell.length_a   1.000
_cell.length_b   1.000
_cell.length_c   1.000
_cell.angle_alpha   90.00
_cell.angle_beta   90.00
_cell.angle_gamma   90.00
#
_symmetry.space_group_name_H-M   'P 1'
#
loop_
_entity.id
_entity.type
_entity.pdbx_description
1 polymer ?
#
loop_
_entity_poly.entity_id
_entity_poly.type
_entity_poly.pdbx_seq_one_letter_code
_entity_poly.pdbx_strand_id
1 'polypeptide(L)'
;MMQPDYDLVIVGGGLAGSCLALALKDTGLKIAMVEADTREQLQSSPAGDRALALAAGTVEVLRSLGIWQDVDDKATPIMHIHISDRGHFGKVRLSAEKEHVSALGYVITARDIET
;
A
#
# COMPACT_ATOMS: atom_id res chain seq x y z
N MET A 1 -8.72 -34.49 -15.73
CA MET A 1 -8.56 -33.03 -15.72
C MET A 1 -7.08 -32.74 -15.52
N MET A 2 -6.42 -32.04 -16.44
CA MET A 2 -5.08 -31.51 -16.17
C MET A 2 -5.24 -30.39 -15.14
N GLN A 3 -4.57 -30.50 -14.00
CA GLN A 3 -4.46 -29.40 -13.06
C GLN A 3 -3.56 -28.34 -13.70
N PRO A 4 -3.93 -27.05 -13.68
CA PRO A 4 -3.01 -26.02 -14.09
C PRO A 4 -1.79 -26.01 -13.15
N ASP A 5 -0.60 -26.14 -13.72
CA ASP A 5 0.66 -26.07 -12.98
C ASP A 5 1.04 -24.59 -12.76
N TYR A 6 1.09 -24.19 -11.50
CA TYR A 6 1.56 -22.87 -11.04
C TYR A 6 2.77 -23.04 -10.13
N ASP A 7 3.71 -22.10 -10.20
CA ASP A 7 4.87 -22.05 -9.31
C ASP A 7 4.52 -21.34 -7.98
N LEU A 8 3.55 -20.42 -8.01
CA LEU A 8 3.06 -19.66 -6.85
C LEU A 8 1.56 -19.37 -6.99
N VAL A 9 0.83 -19.52 -5.90
CA VAL A 9 -0.57 -19.09 -5.78
C VAL A 9 -0.67 -18.02 -4.69
N ILE A 10 -1.15 -16.83 -5.06
CA ILE A 10 -1.43 -15.72 -4.16
C ILE A 10 -2.93 -15.73 -3.84
N VAL A 11 -3.28 -15.91 -2.56
CA VAL A 11 -4.67 -15.90 -2.09
C VAL A 11 -4.97 -14.52 -1.50
N GLY A 12 -5.79 -13.74 -2.20
CA GLY A 12 -6.13 -12.36 -1.91
C GLY A 12 -5.50 -11.38 -2.91
N GLY A 13 -6.36 -10.67 -3.65
CA GLY A 13 -6.02 -9.65 -4.65
C GLY A 13 -5.98 -8.21 -4.11
N GLY A 14 -6.04 -8.03 -2.79
CA GLY A 14 -5.84 -6.71 -2.17
C GLY A 14 -4.40 -6.16 -2.33
N LEU A 15 -4.13 -5.01 -1.72
CA LEU A 15 -2.87 -4.27 -1.88
C LEU A 15 -1.60 -5.15 -1.76
N ALA A 16 -1.50 -5.96 -0.72
CA ALA A 16 -0.32 -6.79 -0.49
C ALA A 16 -0.12 -7.87 -1.57
N GLY A 17 -1.20 -8.59 -1.94
CA GLY A 17 -1.16 -9.64 -2.96
C GLY A 17 -0.87 -9.08 -4.35
N SER A 18 -1.52 -7.97 -4.70
CA SER A 18 -1.29 -7.25 -5.95
C SER A 18 0.13 -6.68 -6.03
N CYS A 19 0.66 -6.11 -4.95
CA CYS A 19 2.06 -5.66 -4.91
C CYS A 19 3.05 -6.82 -5.10
N LEU A 20 2.79 -7.98 -4.49
CA LEU A 20 3.63 -9.17 -4.66
C LEU A 20 3.59 -9.67 -6.11
N ALA A 21 2.40 -9.76 -6.71
CA ALA A 21 2.24 -10.17 -8.10
C ALA A 21 3.01 -9.23 -9.04
N LEU A 22 2.92 -7.90 -8.83
CA LEU A 22 3.64 -6.90 -9.60
C LEU A 22 5.16 -7.00 -9.40
N ALA A 23 5.62 -7.20 -8.16
CA ALA A 23 7.04 -7.36 -7.87
C ALA A 23 7.67 -8.59 -8.55
N LEU A 24 6.87 -9.63 -8.78
CA LEU A 24 7.32 -10.89 -9.37
C LEU A 24 7.04 -11.00 -10.87
N LYS A 25 6.42 -9.99 -11.51
CA LYS A 25 5.91 -10.08 -12.89
C LYS A 25 6.97 -10.49 -13.93
N ASP A 26 8.22 -10.10 -13.71
CA ASP A 26 9.33 -10.33 -14.64
C ASP A 26 10.21 -11.53 -14.27
N THR A 27 9.81 -12.34 -13.28
CA THR A 27 10.59 -13.50 -12.80
C THR A 27 10.44 -14.75 -13.67
N GLY A 28 9.45 -14.79 -14.56
CA GLY A 28 9.11 -15.96 -15.36
C GLY A 28 8.29 -17.03 -14.62
N LEU A 29 7.95 -16.82 -13.35
CA LEU A 29 7.09 -17.71 -12.58
C LEU A 29 5.66 -17.72 -13.14
N LYS A 30 5.02 -18.89 -13.15
CA LYS A 30 3.59 -19.04 -13.40
C LYS A 30 2.82 -18.75 -12.11
N ILE A 31 2.33 -17.53 -11.98
CA ILE A 31 1.65 -17.06 -10.78
C ILE A 31 0.14 -17.06 -11.00
N ALA A 32 -0.60 -17.71 -10.10
CA ALA A 32 -2.05 -17.56 -9.98
C ALA A 32 -2.39 -16.58 -8.86
N MET A 33 -3.40 -15.73 -9.07
CA MET A 33 -4.00 -14.93 -8.01
C MET A 33 -5.47 -15.33 -7.87
N VAL A 34 -5.88 -15.62 -6.64
CA VAL A 34 -7.25 -16.03 -6.31
C VAL A 34 -7.85 -14.98 -5.39
N GLU A 35 -8.96 -14.40 -5.80
CA GLU A 35 -9.73 -13.45 -5.01
C GLU A 35 -11.14 -14.01 -4.82
N ALA A 36 -11.67 -13.87 -3.61
CA ALA A 36 -12.98 -14.38 -3.23
C ALA A 36 -14.10 -13.44 -3.70
N ASP A 37 -13.82 -12.14 -3.71
CA ASP A 37 -14.78 -11.10 -4.09
C ASP A 37 -14.65 -10.71 -5.57
N THR A 38 -15.77 -10.36 -6.22
CA THR A 38 -15.72 -9.77 -7.56
C THR A 38 -15.17 -8.35 -7.51
N ARG A 39 -14.76 -7.83 -8.67
CA ARG A 39 -14.28 -6.43 -8.78
C ARG A 39 -15.33 -5.43 -8.32
N GLU A 40 -16.61 -5.69 -8.58
CA GLU A 40 -17.73 -4.84 -8.14
C GLU A 40 -17.91 -4.90 -6.61
N GLN A 41 -17.71 -6.07 -6.00
CA GLN A 41 -17.78 -6.22 -4.53
C GLN A 41 -16.64 -5.49 -3.84
N LEU A 42 -15.42 -5.59 -4.38
CA LEU A 42 -14.27 -4.83 -3.88
C LEU A 42 -14.47 -3.32 -4.04
N GLN A 43 -14.97 -2.87 -5.20
CA GLN A 43 -15.29 -1.46 -5.45
C GLN A 43 -16.43 -0.93 -4.57
N SER A 44 -17.37 -1.76 -4.13
CA SER A 44 -18.43 -1.33 -3.22
C SER A 44 -18.08 -1.54 -1.74
N SER A 45 -16.92 -2.14 -1.45
CA SER A 45 -16.50 -2.44 -0.09
C SER A 45 -16.19 -1.17 0.71
N PRO A 46 -16.70 -1.04 1.95
CA PRO A 46 -16.30 0.02 2.88
C PRO A 46 -14.81 -0.03 3.24
N ALA A 47 -14.14 -1.17 3.03
CA ALA A 47 -12.70 -1.30 3.28
C ALA A 47 -11.88 -0.33 2.41
N GLY A 48 -12.38 -0.01 1.22
CA GLY A 48 -11.76 0.94 0.29
C GLY A 48 -11.74 2.36 0.85
N ASP A 49 -12.70 2.76 1.69
CA ASP A 49 -12.82 4.12 2.21
C ASP A 49 -11.90 4.39 3.41
N ARG A 50 -11.11 3.40 3.83
CA ARG A 50 -10.18 3.52 4.94
C ARG A 50 -8.96 4.36 4.54
N ALA A 51 -8.62 5.33 5.37
CA ALA A 51 -7.36 6.06 5.24
C ALA A 51 -6.17 5.15 5.61
N LEU A 52 -5.15 5.15 4.76
CA LEU A 52 -3.88 4.48 4.97
C LEU A 52 -2.81 5.53 5.22
N ALA A 53 -2.06 5.38 6.31
CA ALA A 53 -0.83 6.13 6.55
C ALA A 53 0.36 5.31 6.02
N LEU A 54 0.79 5.58 4.80
CA LEU A 54 1.94 4.95 4.18
C LEU A 54 3.22 5.57 4.72
N ALA A 55 4.14 4.74 5.21
CA ALA A 55 5.50 5.20 5.53
C ALA A 55 6.24 5.59 4.25
N ALA A 56 7.24 6.48 4.36
CA ALA A 56 8.07 6.87 3.21
C ALA A 56 8.65 5.66 2.46
N GLY A 57 9.15 4.64 3.18
CA GLY A 57 9.67 3.42 2.56
C GLY A 57 8.62 2.61 1.77
N THR A 58 7.35 2.62 2.20
CA THR A 58 6.26 1.98 1.44
C THR A 58 6.01 2.72 0.13
N VAL A 59 6.07 4.06 0.16
CA VAL A 59 5.94 4.87 -1.05
C VAL A 59 7.08 4.62 -2.03
N GLU A 60 8.31 4.43 -1.55
CA GLU A 60 9.43 4.02 -2.41
C GLU A 60 9.18 2.68 -3.11
N VAL A 61 8.62 1.69 -2.39
CA VAL A 61 8.24 0.41 -2.99
C VAL A 61 7.16 0.61 -4.05
N LEU A 62 6.08 1.34 -3.74
CA LEU A 62 5.01 1.62 -4.70
C LEU A 62 5.53 2.37 -5.94
N ARG A 63 6.51 3.26 -5.80
CA ARG A 63 7.16 3.93 -6.93
C ARG A 63 7.98 2.95 -7.77
N SER A 64 8.72 2.03 -7.13
CA SER A 64 9.47 0.99 -7.86
C SER A 64 8.58 0.02 -8.63
N LEU A 65 7.35 -0.22 -8.12
CA LEU A 65 6.32 -1.01 -8.80
C LEU A 65 5.58 -0.21 -9.90
N GLY A 66 5.85 1.08 -10.02
CA GLY A 66 5.17 1.96 -10.97
C GLY A 66 3.71 2.20 -10.62
N ILE A 67 3.35 2.27 -9.34
CA ILE A 67 1.99 2.58 -8.88
C ILE A 67 1.90 4.05 -8.43
N TRP A 68 2.94 4.53 -7.74
CA TRP A 68 2.88 5.81 -7.03
C TRP A 68 2.57 7.01 -7.93
N GLN A 69 3.12 7.05 -9.14
CA GLN A 69 2.96 8.19 -10.04
C GLN A 69 1.52 8.41 -10.54
N ASP A 70 0.63 7.44 -10.37
CA ASP A 70 -0.77 7.53 -10.82
C ASP A 70 -1.71 8.00 -9.70
N VAL A 71 -1.20 8.12 -8.46
CA VAL A 71 -2.01 8.33 -7.25
C VAL A 71 -1.44 9.40 -6.32
N ASP A 72 -0.28 9.98 -6.64
CA ASP A 72 0.41 10.92 -5.76
C ASP A 72 -0.35 12.23 -5.56
N ASP A 73 -1.12 12.66 -6.56
CA ASP A 73 -2.01 13.82 -6.53
C ASP A 73 -3.19 13.66 -5.54
N LYS A 74 -3.56 12.42 -5.21
CA LYS A 74 -4.59 12.08 -4.22
C LYS A 74 -4.03 11.91 -2.80
N ALA A 75 -2.70 11.88 -2.66
CA ALA A 75 -2.04 11.63 -1.39
C ALA A 75 -1.74 12.92 -0.62
N THR A 76 -1.99 12.91 0.69
CA THR A 76 -1.66 14.03 1.59
C THR A 76 -0.32 13.76 2.30
N PRO A 77 0.70 14.63 2.19
CA PRO A 77 2.00 14.40 2.82
C PRO A 77 1.94 14.55 4.35
N ILE A 78 2.65 13.67 5.06
CA ILE A 78 2.86 13.74 6.51
C ILE A 78 4.14 14.53 6.78
N MET A 79 3.99 15.82 7.07
CA MET A 79 5.15 16.69 7.35
C MET A 79 5.63 16.59 8.80
N HIS A 80 4.73 16.26 9.73
CA HIS A 80 5.01 16.21 11.16
C HIS A 80 4.29 15.02 11.81
N ILE A 81 4.97 14.35 12.73
CA ILE A 81 4.38 13.32 13.59
C ILE A 81 4.60 13.72 15.05
N HIS A 82 3.55 13.68 15.86
CA HIS A 82 3.60 13.94 17.30
C HIS A 82 3.01 12.73 18.03
N ILE A 83 3.83 12.11 18.88
CA ILE A 83 3.46 10.94 19.66
C ILE A 83 3.51 11.32 21.13
N SER A 84 2.42 11.07 21.85
CA SER A 84 2.28 11.28 23.29
C SER A 84 1.40 10.19 23.88
N ASP A 85 1.61 9.88 25.16
CA ASP A 85 0.78 8.92 25.89
C ASP A 85 0.07 9.59 27.07
N ARG A 86 -1.21 9.28 27.23
CA ARG A 86 -2.08 9.95 28.20
C ARG A 86 -1.71 9.52 29.61
N GLY A 87 -1.33 10.49 30.43
CA GLY A 87 -0.93 10.25 31.82
C GLY A 87 0.55 9.93 32.02
N HIS A 88 1.34 9.87 30.94
CA HIS A 88 2.77 9.67 31.00
C HIS A 88 3.53 10.92 30.53
N PHE A 89 4.69 11.18 31.16
CA PHE A 89 5.59 12.22 30.71
C PHE A 89 6.45 11.70 29.55
N GLY A 90 6.67 12.55 28.54
CA GLY A 90 7.44 12.21 27.35
C GLY A 90 6.63 12.41 26.08
N LYS A 91 7.32 12.85 25.03
CA LYS A 91 6.74 13.02 23.69
C LYS A 91 7.83 12.90 22.65
N VAL A 92 7.49 12.28 21.53
CA VAL A 92 8.34 12.22 20.34
C VAL A 92 7.74 13.13 19.28
N ARG A 93 8.59 13.92 18.63
CA ARG A 93 8.18 14.78 17.52
C ARG A 93 9.15 14.58 16.37
N LEU A 94 8.61 14.19 15.23
CA LEU A 94 9.34 14.03 13.98
C LEU A 94 8.88 15.13 13.01
N SER A 95 9.77 15.56 12.14
CA SER A 95 9.47 16.52 11.08
C SER A 95 10.27 16.17 9.84
N ALA A 96 9.63 16.17 8.68
CA ALA A 96 10.26 15.86 7.40
C ALA A 96 11.51 16.73 7.14
N GLU A 97 11.44 18.01 7.48
CA GLU A 97 12.55 18.96 7.38
C GLU A 97 13.81 18.51 8.16
N LYS A 98 13.65 18.08 9.41
CA LYS A 98 14.78 17.65 10.26
C LYS A 98 15.38 16.32 9.83
N GLU A 99 14.56 15.45 9.26
CA GLU A 99 15.00 14.17 8.71
C GLU A 99 15.52 14.30 7.27
N HIS A 100 15.51 15.50 6.70
CA HIS A 100 15.94 15.79 5.34
C HIS A 100 15.21 14.95 4.27
N VAL A 101 13.91 14.75 4.45
CA VAL A 101 13.03 14.07 3.48
C VAL A 101 11.90 15.00 3.03
N SER A 102 11.31 14.71 1.87
CA SER A 102 10.17 15.49 1.36
C SER A 102 8.92 15.35 2.25
N ALA A 103 8.67 14.14 2.75
CA ALA A 103 7.61 13.83 3.70
C ALA A 103 8.01 12.60 4.53
N LEU A 104 7.49 12.48 5.75
CA LEU A 104 7.70 11.29 6.61
C LEU A 104 6.90 10.07 6.13
N GLY A 105 5.93 10.32 5.25
CA GLY A 105 4.95 9.38 4.75
C GLY A 105 3.79 10.13 4.12
N TYR A 106 2.75 9.41 3.72
CA TYR A 106 1.59 9.97 3.05
C TYR A 106 0.30 9.32 3.56
N VAL A 107 -0.76 10.11 3.66
CA VAL A 107 -2.11 9.61 3.92
C VAL A 107 -2.88 9.56 2.60
N ILE A 108 -3.50 8.42 2.31
CA ILE A 108 -4.28 8.18 1.09
C ILE A 108 -5.38 7.16 1.37
N THR A 109 -6.49 7.22 0.65
CA THR A 109 -7.59 6.26 0.77
C THR A 109 -7.18 4.93 0.14
N ALA A 110 -7.53 3.78 0.74
CA ALA A 110 -7.16 2.47 0.20
C ALA A 110 -7.64 2.30 -1.26
N ARG A 111 -8.87 2.76 -1.55
CA ARG A 111 -9.47 2.77 -2.88
C ARG A 111 -8.63 3.48 -3.93
N ASP A 112 -7.94 4.56 -3.57
CA ASP A 112 -7.17 5.34 -4.54
C ASP A 112 -5.93 4.59 -5.05
N ILE A 113 -5.47 3.55 -4.32
CA ILE A 113 -4.34 2.68 -4.72
C ILE A 113 -4.83 1.34 -5.28
N GLU A 114 -6.00 0.86 -4.86
CA GLU A 114 -6.54 -0.44 -5.27
C GLU A 114 -7.13 -0.46 -6.69
N THR A 115 -7.37 0.70 -7.32
CA THR A 115 -8.04 0.83 -8.63
C THR A 115 -7.09 0.90 -9.80
#